data_AF-A0A951GUU0-F1
#
_entry.id   AF-A0A951GUU0-F1
#
_cell.length_a   1.000
_cell.length_b   1.000
_cell.length_c   1.000
_cell.angle_alpha   90.00
_cell.angle_beta   90.00
_cell.angle_gamma   90.00
#
_symmetry.space_group_name_H-M   'P 1'
#
loop_
_entity.id
_entity.type
_entity.pdbx_description
1 polymer ?
#
loop_
_entity_poly.entity_id
_entity_poly.type
_entity_poly.pdbx_seq_one_letter_code
_entity_poly.pdbx_strand_id
1 'polypeptide(L)' 'AQLLSLVGERGANLVDVEHLREGFDLHIRETAVQLVLEARGPRHAAEVLGAVRAAGYSEPRPLR' A
#
# COMPACT_ATOMS: atom_id res chain seq x y z
N ALA A 1 4.30 -8.84 -9.45
CA ALA A 1 3.61 -7.70 -8.81
C ALA A 1 4.54 -7.08 -7.76
N GLN A 2 5.20 -5.95 -8.06
CA GLN A 2 6.32 -5.45 -7.24
C GLN A 2 5.93 -4.99 -5.82
N LEU A 3 4.79 -4.31 -5.66
CA LEU A 3 4.30 -3.87 -4.35
C LEU A 3 3.99 -5.05 -3.41
N LEU A 4 3.29 -6.08 -3.90
CA LEU A 4 2.94 -7.25 -3.10
C LEU A 4 4.17 -8.09 -2.73
N SER A 5 5.13 -8.23 -3.66
CA SER A 5 6.41 -8.86 -3.37
C SER A 5 7.17 -8.10 -2.28
N LEU A 6 7.24 -6.76 -2.38
CA LEU A 6 7.90 -5.92 -1.39
C LEU A 6 7.33 -6.12 0.03
N VAL A 7 6.01 -6.10 0.20
CA VAL A 7 5.42 -6.27 1.55
C VAL A 7 5.63 -7.70 2.08
N GLY A 8 5.61 -8.71 1.20
CA GLY A 8 5.90 -10.10 1.56
C GLY A 8 7.37 -10.33 1.95
N GLU A 9 8.32 -9.71 1.24
CA GLU A 9 9.75 -9.73 1.58
C GLU A 9 10.03 -9.04 2.92
N ARG A 10 9.22 -8.05 3.29
CA ARG A 10 9.24 -7.46 4.64
C ARG A 10 8.50 -8.31 5.67
N GLY A 11 7.95 -9.47 5.30
CA GLY A 11 7.31 -10.39 6.23
C GLY A 11 6.01 -9.86 6.82
N ALA A 12 5.25 -9.07 6.05
CA ALA A 12 3.86 -8.75 6.32
C ALA A 12 2.94 -9.73 5.58
N ASN A 13 1.84 -10.13 6.22
CA ASN A 13 0.85 -11.00 5.59
C ASN A 13 -0.23 -10.15 4.92
N LEU A 14 -0.58 -10.48 3.67
CA LEU A 14 -1.70 -9.85 2.99
C LEU A 14 -3.02 -10.46 3.48
N VAL A 15 -3.91 -9.63 3.99
CA VAL A 15 -5.27 -10.01 4.38
C VAL A 15 -6.23 -9.73 3.23
N ASP A 16 -6.12 -8.54 2.61
CA ASP A 16 -7.01 -8.11 1.54
C ASP A 16 -6.35 -7.10 0.59
N VAL A 17 -6.82 -7.07 -0.66
CA VAL A 17 -6.40 -6.11 -1.69
C VAL A 17 -7.58 -5.68 -2.55
N GLU A 18 -7.84 -4.37 -2.59
CA GLU A 18 -8.92 -3.78 -3.37
C GLU A 18 -8.42 -2.67 -4.28
N HIS A 19 -9.03 -2.52 -5.46
CA HIS A 19 -8.79 -1.38 -6.33
C HIS A 19 -9.69 -0.21 -5.93
N LEU A 20 -9.09 0.95 -5.69
CA LEU A 20 -9.81 2.18 -5.44
C LEU A 20 -10.11 2.87 -6.77
N ARG A 21 -11.40 3.00 -7.11
CA ARG A 21 -11.86 3.59 -8.38
C ARG A 21 -12.60 4.92 -8.22
N GLU A 22 -13.01 5.25 -7.00
CA GLU A 22 -13.82 6.43 -6.68
C GLU A 22 -13.27 7.11 -5.43
N GLY A 23 -13.58 8.40 -5.24
CA GLY A 23 -13.21 9.14 -4.03
C GLY A 23 -11.77 9.66 -3.98
N PHE A 24 -10.96 9.42 -5.02
CA PHE A 24 -9.57 9.88 -5.10
C PHE A 24 -9.29 10.61 -6.41
N ASP A 25 -8.44 11.64 -6.32
CA ASP A 25 -7.89 12.39 -7.44
C ASP A 25 -6.79 11.56 -8.12
N LEU A 26 -7.21 10.70 -9.05
CA LEU A 26 -6.35 9.80 -9.81
C LEU A 26 -6.36 10.18 -11.28
N HIS A 27 -5.17 10.39 -11.84
CA HIS A 27 -5.02 10.52 -13.29
C HIS A 27 -5.42 9.20 -13.96
N ILE A 28 -5.93 9.24 -15.20
CA ILE A 28 -6.27 8.05 -16.01
C ILE A 28 -5.14 7.00 -16.16
N ARG A 29 -3.88 7.36 -15.86
CA ARG A 29 -2.72 6.47 -15.92
C ARG A 29 -2.28 5.97 -14.54
N GLU A 30 -2.96 6.39 -13.48
CA GLU A 30 -2.69 6.00 -12.12
C GLU A 30 -3.63 4.88 -11.69
N THR A 31 -3.20 4.10 -10.72
CA THR A 31 -4.00 3.06 -10.11
C THR A 31 -3.75 3.13 -8.62
N ALA A 32 -4.82 3.23 -7.85
CA ALA A 32 -4.77 3.14 -6.41
C ALA A 32 -5.29 1.77 -5.96
N VAL A 33 -4.61 1.21 -4.97
CA VAL A 33 -5.03 0.01 -4.29
C VAL A 33 -5.02 0.24 -2.79
N GLN A 34 -5.95 -0.39 -2.10
CA GLN A 34 -5.94 -0.52 -0.66
C GLN A 34 -5.40 -1.91 -0.31
N LEU A 35 -4.40 -1.95 0.58
CA LEU A 35 -3.88 -3.20 1.13
C LEU A 35 -4.24 -3.26 2.62
N VAL A 36 -4.84 -4.37 3.04
CA VAL A 36 -4.97 -4.70 4.46
C VAL A 36 -3.89 -5.71 4.79
N LEU A 37 -2.99 -5.35 5.70
CA LEU A 37 -1.82 -6.16 6.07
C LEU A 37 -1.86 -6.50 7.55
N GLU A 38 -1.46 -7.73 7.88
CA GLU A 38 -1.15 -8.12 9.25
C GLU A 38 0.36 -7.98 9.50
N ALA A 39 0.70 -7.34 10.63
CA ALA A 39 2.05 -7.09 11.08
C ALA A 39 2.25 -7.66 12.50
N ARG A 40 3.48 -8.07 12.83
CA ARG A 40 3.84 -8.60 14.17
C ARG A 40 3.72 -7.57 15.31
N GLY A 41 3.46 -6.30 14.98
CA GLY A 41 3.30 -5.22 15.94
C GLY A 41 3.56 -3.84 15.30
N PRO A 42 3.41 -2.74 16.06
CA PRO A 42 3.49 -1.38 15.53
C PRO A 42 4.83 -1.02 14.88
N ARG A 43 5.94 -1.49 15.47
CA ARG A 43 7.27 -1.29 14.90
C ARG A 43 7.40 -1.96 13.52
N HIS A 44 6.94 -3.20 13.42
CA HIS A 44 6.96 -3.95 12.16
C HIS A 44 6.12 -3.25 11.08
N ALA A 45 4.94 -2.77 11.45
CA ALA A 45 4.09 -2.00 10.54
C ALA A 45 4.79 -0.73 10.03
N ALA A 46 5.47 0.01 10.91
CA ALA A 46 6.23 1.20 10.50
C ALA A 46 7.39 0.88 9.55
N GLU A 47 8.10 -0.24 9.77
CA GLU A 47 9.17 -0.72 8.88
C GLU A 47 8.63 -1.07 7.48
N VAL A 48 7.50 -1.78 7.42
CA VAL A 48 6.82 -2.12 6.15
C VAL A 48 6.37 -0.86 5.41
N LEU A 49 5.69 0.07 6.09
CA LEU A 49 5.24 1.34 5.50
C LEU A 49 6.43 2.19 5.03
N GLY A 50 7.54 2.18 5.78
CA GLY A 50 8.78 2.83 5.39
C GLY A 50 9.35 2.27 4.10
N ALA A 51 9.38 0.94 3.94
CA ALA A 51 9.84 0.27 2.73
C ALA A 51 8.95 0.59 1.52
N VAL A 52 7.62 0.61 1.70
CA VAL A 52 6.65 0.97 0.64
C VAL A 52 6.88 2.40 0.15
N ARG A 53 7.04 3.37 1.07
CA ARG A 53 7.35 4.76 0.70
C ARG A 53 8.72 4.90 0.04
N ALA A 54 9.74 4.20 0.54
CA ALA A 54 11.08 4.23 -0.03
C ALA A 54 11.13 3.63 -1.45
N ALA A 55 10.21 2.71 -1.78
CA ALA A 55 10.03 2.18 -3.12
C ALA A 55 9.27 3.12 -4.08
N GLY A 56 8.87 4.32 -3.61
CA GLY A 56 8.23 5.35 -4.43
C GLY A 56 6.70 5.27 -4.47
N TYR A 57 6.07 4.42 -3.65
CA TYR A 57 4.61 4.38 -3.54
C TYR A 57 4.12 5.46 -2.58
N SER A 58 3.04 6.14 -2.97
CA SER A 58 2.39 7.19 -2.18
C SER A 58 0.92 6.88 -1.97
N GLU A 59 0.34 7.46 -0.92
CA GLU A 59 -1.10 7.43 -0.69
C GLU A 59 -1.82 8.27 -1.76
N PRO A 60 -2.96 7.81 -2.29
CA PRO A 60 -3.74 8.60 -3.24
C PRO A 60 -4.36 9.81 -2.55
N ARG A 61 -4.49 10.92 -3.29
CA ARG A 61 -5.11 12.15 -2.76
C ARG A 61 -6.63 11.99 -2.76
N PRO A 62 -7.33 12.17 -1.63
CA PRO A 62 -8.79 12.13 -1.62
C PRO A 62 -9.37 13.32 -2.40
N LEU A 63 -10.48 13.10 -3.09
CA LEU A 63 -11.30 14.18 -3.67
C LEU A 63 -11.92 14.96 -2.50
N ARG A 64 -11.76 16.29 -2.51
CA ARG A 64 -12.34 17.17 -1.50
C ARG A 64 -13.83 17.42 -1.74
#